data_AF-A0A2V9DGQ9-F1
#
_entry.id   AF-A0A2V9DGQ9-F1
#
_cell.length_a   1.000
_cell.length_b   1.000
_cell.length_c   1.000
_cell.angle_alpha   90.00
_cell.angle_beta   90.00
_cell.angle_gamma   90.00
#
_symmetry.space_group_name_H-M   'P 1'
#
loop_
_entity.id
_entity.type
_entity.pdbx_description
1 polymer ?
#
loop_
_entity_poly.entity_id
_entity_poly.type
_entity_poly.pdbx_seq_one_letter_code
_entity_poly.pdbx_strand_id
1 'polypeptide(L)' 'MAQLKEGDQAPEFRLPADDGKEIGLRDLRGKPVVLLFFLKAGTSG' A
#
# COMPACT_ATOMS: atom_id res chain seq x y z
N MET A 1 12.18 9.30 -9.39
CA MET A 1 10.85 8.91 -8.86
C MET A 1 10.13 10.17 -8.44
N ALA A 2 8.83 10.29 -8.70
CA ALA A 2 8.08 11.49 -8.32
C ALA A 2 7.81 11.49 -6.80
N GLN A 3 8.07 12.60 -6.14
CA GLN A 3 7.67 12.80 -4.74
C GLN A 3 6.15 13.01 -4.70
N LEU A 4 5.44 12.15 -3.97
CA LEU A 4 4.00 12.28 -3.78
C LEU A 4 3.67 13.49 -2.90
N LYS A 5 2.61 14.21 -3.26
CA LYS A 5 2.01 15.29 -2.48
C LYS A 5 0.50 15.08 -2.35
N GLU A 6 -0.12 15.88 -1.48
CA GLU A 6 -1.56 15.87 -1.30
C GLU A 6 -2.30 16.17 -2.63
N GLY A 7 -3.41 15.46 -2.84
CA GLY A 7 -4.20 15.55 -4.07
C GLY A 7 -3.67 14.73 -5.25
N ASP A 8 -2.44 14.21 -5.18
CA ASP A 8 -1.93 13.31 -6.21
C ASP A 8 -2.71 11.99 -6.17
N GLN A 9 -3.02 11.45 -7.36
CA GLN A 9 -3.53 10.10 -7.45
C GLN A 9 -2.46 9.12 -6.96
N ALA A 10 -2.84 8.28 -6.00
CA ALA A 10 -1.96 7.23 -5.49
C ALA A 10 -1.50 6.31 -6.66
N PRO A 11 -0.19 6.05 -6.79
CA PRO A 11 0.33 5.15 -7.81
C PRO A 11 -0.24 3.74 -7.67
N GLU A 12 -0.43 3.07 -8.79
CA GLU A 12 -0.80 1.66 -8.77
C GLU A 12 0.38 0.83 -8.25
N PHE A 13 0.06 -0.14 -7.40
CA PHE A 13 0.99 -1.17 -6.94
C PHE A 13 0.25 -2.50 -6.83
N ARG A 14 1.04 -3.57 -6.81
CA ARG A 14 0.60 -4.94 -6.58
C ARG A 14 1.70 -5.65 -5.79
N LEU A 15 1.33 -6.29 -4.69
CA LEU A 15 2.26 -6.91 -3.74
C LEU A 15 1.69 -8.26 -3.27
N PRO A 16 2.56 -9.21 -2.90
CA PRO A 16 2.14 -10.44 -2.25
C PRO A 16 1.61 -10.15 -0.84
N ALA A 17 0.47 -10.75 -0.52
CA ALA A 17 -0.07 -10.84 0.82
C ALA A 17 0.53 -12.03 1.59
N ASP A 18 0.27 -12.08 2.89
CA ASP A 18 0.70 -13.17 3.79
C ASP A 18 0.06 -14.52 3.45
N ASP A 19 -1.10 -14.52 2.80
CA ASP A 19 -1.77 -15.71 2.28
C ASP A 19 -1.26 -16.16 0.89
N GLY A 20 -0.24 -15.49 0.35
CA GLY A 20 0.35 -15.80 -0.96
C GLY A 20 -0.45 -15.30 -2.15
N LYS A 21 -1.58 -14.59 -1.95
CA LYS A 21 -2.28 -13.91 -3.04
C LYS A 21 -1.63 -12.59 -3.37
N GLU A 22 -1.79 -12.15 -4.61
CA GLU A 22 -1.42 -10.79 -5.01
C GLU A 22 -2.57 -9.82 -4.71
N ILE A 23 -2.27 -8.73 -3.99
CA ILE A 23 -3.21 -7.64 -3.72
C ILE A 23 -2.68 -6.34 -4.33
N GLY A 24 -3.55 -5.61 -5.02
CA GLY A 24 -3.25 -4.28 -5.54
C GLY A 24 -4.15 -3.19 -4.99
N LEU A 25 -3.73 -1.94 -5.15
CA LEU A 25 -4.50 -0.78 -4.69
C LEU A 25 -5.93 -0.74 -5.29
N ARG A 26 -6.08 -1.16 -6.54
CA ARG A 26 -7.40 -1.25 -7.22
C ARG A 26 -8.39 -2.17 -6.51
N ASP A 27 -7.91 -3.23 -5.90
CA ASP A 27 -8.75 -4.27 -5.31
C ASP A 27 -9.43 -3.76 -4.03
N LEU A 28 -8.93 -2.65 -3.46
CA LEU A 28 -9.44 -2.00 -2.26
C LEU A 28 -10.35 -0.78 -2.53
N ARG A 29 -10.73 -0.53 -3.79
CA ARG A 29 -11.59 0.60 -4.16
C ARG A 29 -12.95 0.56 -3.47
N GLY A 30 -13.54 1.74 -3.28
CA GLY A 30 -14.81 1.92 -2.58
C GLY A 30 -14.68 2.02 -1.06
N LYS A 31 -13.46 1.96 -0.52
CA LYS A 31 -13.16 2.16 0.90
C LYS A 31 -11.98 3.12 1.05
N PRO A 32 -11.98 3.98 2.09
CA PRO A 32 -10.77 4.71 2.47
C PRO A 32 -9.72 3.71 2.97
N VAL A 33 -8.46 3.91 2.55
CA VAL A 33 -7.32 3.05 2.91
C VAL A 33 -6.15 3.91 3.38
N VAL A 34 -5.35 3.35 4.28
CA VAL A 34 -4.09 3.94 4.74
C VAL A 34 -2.98 2.96 4.40
N LEU A 35 -1.97 3.42 3.67
CA LEU A 35 -0.77 2.63 3.33
C LEU A 35 0.37 3.02 4.26
N LEU A 36 0.88 2.04 5.00
CA LEU A 36 1.99 2.21 5.93
C LEU A 36 3.19 1.39 5.44
N PHE A 37 4.36 2.01 5.37
CA PHE A 37 5.62 1.33 5.09
C PHE A 37 6.43 1.20 6.39
N PHE A 38 6.88 -0.01 6.68
CA PHE A 38 7.74 -0.32 7.83
C PHE A 38 9.02 -1.01 7.32
N LEU A 39 10.14 -0.80 8.02
CA LEU A 39 11.39 -1.52 7.74
C LEU A 39 11.22 -3.02 8.01
N LYS A 40 10.56 -3.35 9.12
CA LYS A 40 10.21 -4.72 9.52
C LYS A 40 8.89 -4.70 10.29
N ALA A 41 7.92 -5.50 9.84
CA ALA A 41 6.66 -5.66 10.56
C ALA A 41 6.87 -6.49 11.83
N GLY A 42 6.07 -6.21 12.85
CA GLY A 42 6.00 -7.02 14.07
C GLY A 42 7.17 -6.85 15.04
N THR A 43 8.01 -5.83 14.86
CA THR A 43 8.98 -5.41 15.87
C THR A 43 8.46 -4.21 16.66
N SER A 44 8.95 -4.04 17.90
CA SER A 44 8.72 -2.83 18.70
C SER A 44 9.39 -1.58 18.12
N GLY A 45 10.28 -1.77 17.14
CA GLY A 45 11.33 -0.83 16.73
C GLY A 45 12.65 -1.54 16.79
#